data_AF-A0A374UJM2-F1
#
_entry.id   AF-A0A374UJM2-F1
#
_cell.length_a   1.000
_cell.length_b   1.000
_cell.length_c   1.000
_cell.angle_alpha   90.00
_cell.angle_beta   90.00
_cell.angle_gamma   90.00
#
_symmetry.space_group_name_H-M   'P 1'
#
loop_
_entity.id
_entity.type
_entity.pdbx_description
1 polymer ?
#
loop_
_entity_poly.entity_id
_entity_poly.type
_entity_poly.pdbx_seq_one_letter_code
_entity_poly.pdbx_strand_id
1 'polypeptide(L)'
;MKRLSRNDIETISEKFVKAYFELPEIKKSQVYRIEPELMLEKVLGLTIEYMHLSYDGSILGMTSFGELGVQVFENNDDEAFFFLDGKTVLVESDLNYDNNLKGRKNFTLMHEGSHQIFKMLFPNDYGITEKSAGVHYYKATADTEKRRIITDWEEWQANTLAAAILLPRCLIEKGMFLFGLGDKIECLNKIYYPAVYERYAALSDFLGCSKKALAIRMKQLGLLHKDYLDNPFDYLAVYPEVYKI
;
A
#
# COMPACT_ATOMS: atom_id res chain seq x y z
N MET A 1 17.52 -5.69 -12.51
CA MET A 1 16.57 -4.81 -11.78
C MET A 1 17.21 -3.49 -11.39
N LYS A 2 16.68 -2.41 -11.95
CA LYS A 2 17.03 -1.03 -11.59
C LYS A 2 16.57 -0.77 -10.15
N ARG A 3 17.48 -0.27 -9.30
CA ARG A 3 17.20 0.13 -7.92
C ARG A 3 16.91 1.63 -7.89
N LEU A 4 15.70 2.00 -7.49
CA LEU A 4 15.21 3.37 -7.51
C LEU A 4 15.28 3.99 -6.13
N SER A 5 15.70 5.24 -6.03
CA SER A 5 15.59 5.97 -4.76
C SER A 5 14.12 6.25 -4.43
N ARG A 6 13.82 6.60 -3.17
CA ARG A 6 12.47 7.03 -2.78
C ARG A 6 11.99 8.23 -3.60
N ASN A 7 12.88 9.15 -3.95
CA ASN A 7 12.54 10.33 -4.75
C ASN A 7 12.20 9.95 -6.21
N ASP A 8 12.89 8.97 -6.77
CA ASP A 8 12.55 8.44 -8.10
C ASP A 8 11.16 7.81 -8.09
N ILE A 9 10.85 7.03 -7.04
CA ILE A 9 9.54 6.40 -6.87
C ILE A 9 8.43 7.44 -6.64
N GLU A 10 8.71 8.49 -5.88
CA GLU A 10 7.77 9.61 -5.70
C GLU A 10 7.49 10.33 -7.02
N THR A 11 8.52 10.56 -7.83
CA THR A 11 8.35 11.16 -9.17
C THR A 11 7.53 10.27 -10.09
N ILE A 12 7.66 8.94 -9.95
CA ILE A 12 6.82 7.98 -10.67
C ILE A 12 5.37 8.06 -10.15
N SER A 13 5.15 8.02 -8.83
CA SER A 13 3.81 8.05 -8.24
C SER A 13 3.05 9.32 -8.66
N GLU A 14 3.70 10.48 -8.66
CA GLU A 14 3.12 11.76 -9.09
C GLU A 14 2.56 11.71 -10.51
N LYS A 15 3.22 11.02 -11.45
CA LYS A 15 2.73 10.87 -12.83
C LYS A 15 1.43 10.09 -12.88
N PHE A 16 1.35 9.00 -12.13
CA PHE A 16 0.17 8.13 -12.08
C PHE A 16 -0.99 8.79 -11.31
N VAL A 17 -0.70 9.47 -10.21
CA VAL A 17 -1.69 10.25 -9.45
C VAL A 17 -2.23 11.41 -10.29
N LYS A 18 -1.37 12.07 -11.09
CA LYS A 18 -1.81 13.09 -12.04
C LYS A 18 -2.75 12.51 -13.11
N ALA A 19 -2.38 11.38 -13.71
CA ALA A 19 -3.24 10.70 -14.69
C ALA A 19 -4.60 10.29 -14.08
N TYR A 20 -4.61 9.84 -12.82
CA TYR A 20 -5.85 9.57 -12.08
C TYR A 20 -6.73 10.82 -11.93
N PHE A 21 -6.16 11.97 -11.56
CA PHE A 21 -6.90 13.23 -11.46
C PHE A 21 -7.38 13.77 -12.82
N GLU A 22 -6.77 13.33 -13.92
CA GLU A 22 -7.19 13.68 -15.28
C GLU A 22 -8.34 12.82 -15.81
N LEU A 23 -8.72 11.73 -15.13
CA LEU A 23 -9.86 10.90 -15.51
C LEU A 23 -11.16 11.72 -15.58
N PRO A 24 -12.02 11.54 -16.61
CA PRO A 24 -13.22 12.36 -16.81
C PRO A 24 -14.18 12.39 -15.61
N GLU A 25 -14.34 11.27 -14.90
CA GLU A 25 -15.19 11.13 -13.71
C GLU A 25 -14.57 11.76 -12.45
N ILE A 26 -13.25 11.87 -12.40
CA ILE A 26 -12.50 12.44 -11.28
C ILE A 26 -12.32 13.94 -11.44
N LYS A 27 -12.01 14.41 -12.65
CA LYS A 27 -11.75 15.83 -12.96
C LYS A 27 -12.91 16.77 -12.62
N LYS A 28 -14.14 16.24 -12.60
CA LYS A 28 -15.37 16.98 -12.30
C LYS A 28 -15.78 16.92 -10.83
N SER A 29 -15.10 16.12 -10.02
CA SER A 29 -15.46 15.87 -8.62
C SER A 29 -14.36 16.37 -7.69
N GLN A 30 -14.76 16.63 -6.44
CA GLN A 30 -13.82 16.96 -5.40
C GLN A 30 -13.21 15.64 -4.88
N VAL A 31 -11.92 15.45 -5.15
CA VAL A 31 -11.21 14.22 -4.79
C VAL A 31 -10.61 14.34 -3.39
N TYR A 32 -10.79 13.29 -2.60
CA TYR A 32 -10.29 13.23 -1.22
C TYR A 32 -9.42 12.01 -0.94
N ARG A 33 -9.48 10.98 -1.79
CA ARG A 33 -8.61 9.80 -1.75
C ARG A 33 -8.49 9.22 -3.15
N ILE A 34 -7.50 8.36 -3.34
CA ILE A 34 -7.40 7.50 -4.54
C ILE A 34 -8.28 6.28 -4.31
N GLU A 35 -9.16 5.98 -5.27
CA GLU A 35 -9.90 4.72 -5.32
C GLU A 35 -9.07 3.68 -6.10
N PRO A 36 -8.55 2.62 -5.46
CA PRO A 36 -7.56 1.76 -6.10
C PRO A 36 -8.09 0.97 -7.30
N GLU A 37 -9.32 0.49 -7.24
CA GLU A 37 -9.96 -0.23 -8.35
C GLU A 37 -10.03 0.66 -9.59
N LEU A 38 -10.50 1.90 -9.42
CA LEU A 38 -10.56 2.87 -10.51
C LEU A 38 -9.17 3.21 -11.07
N MET A 39 -8.16 3.34 -10.21
CA MET A 39 -6.77 3.55 -10.62
C MET A 39 -6.27 2.39 -11.50
N LEU A 40 -6.46 1.14 -11.06
CA LEU A 40 -6.04 -0.04 -11.83
C LEU A 40 -6.80 -0.15 -13.16
N GLU A 41 -8.12 -0.04 -13.14
CA GLU A 41 -8.95 -0.25 -14.33
C GLU A 41 -8.81 0.88 -15.36
N LYS A 42 -8.86 2.15 -14.92
CA LYS A 42 -8.96 3.29 -15.85
C LYS A 42 -7.61 3.91 -16.18
N VAL A 43 -6.64 3.87 -15.27
CA VAL A 43 -5.31 4.43 -15.52
C VAL A 43 -4.35 3.37 -16.03
N LEU A 44 -4.37 2.17 -15.44
CA LEU A 44 -3.46 1.08 -15.82
C LEU A 44 -4.05 0.12 -16.86
N GLY A 45 -5.38 0.12 -17.05
CA GLY A 45 -6.04 -0.78 -17.99
C GLY A 45 -6.00 -2.25 -17.54
N LEU A 46 -6.00 -2.48 -16.23
CA LEU A 46 -5.95 -3.81 -15.61
C LEU A 46 -7.36 -4.30 -15.27
N THR A 47 -7.54 -5.61 -15.29
CA THR A 47 -8.73 -6.29 -14.77
C THR A 47 -8.48 -6.70 -13.32
N ILE A 48 -9.50 -6.62 -12.47
CA ILE A 48 -9.43 -7.04 -11.07
C ILE A 48 -10.41 -8.19 -10.87
N GLU A 49 -9.93 -9.28 -10.31
CA GLU A 49 -10.76 -10.44 -9.96
C GLU A 49 -10.56 -10.80 -8.49
N TYR A 50 -11.67 -11.11 -7.81
CA TYR A 50 -11.67 -11.49 -6.40
C TYR A 50 -11.86 -12.99 -6.26
N MET A 51 -10.84 -13.69 -5.76
CA MET A 51 -10.78 -15.15 -5.65
C MET A 51 -10.13 -15.54 -4.32
N HIS A 52 -10.40 -16.74 -3.80
CA HIS A 52 -9.61 -17.27 -2.70
C HIS A 52 -8.25 -17.74 -3.21
N LEU A 53 -7.16 -17.18 -2.69
CA LEU A 53 -5.81 -17.36 -3.25
C LEU A 53 -4.96 -18.38 -2.49
N SER A 54 -5.36 -18.70 -1.26
CA SER A 54 -4.64 -19.65 -0.41
C SER A 54 -5.55 -20.18 0.70
N TYR A 55 -5.40 -21.45 1.04
CA TYR A 55 -6.19 -22.11 2.10
C TYR A 55 -6.09 -21.42 3.47
N ASP A 56 -4.94 -20.83 3.80
CA ASP A 56 -4.67 -20.17 5.08
C ASP A 56 -4.81 -18.65 5.04
N GLY A 57 -5.24 -18.08 3.90
CA GLY A 57 -5.31 -16.63 3.68
C GLY A 57 -3.95 -15.93 3.70
N SER A 58 -2.85 -16.67 3.50
CA SER A 58 -1.50 -16.10 3.50
C SER A 58 -1.19 -15.27 2.26
N ILE A 59 -1.85 -15.54 1.12
CA ILE A 59 -1.73 -14.76 -0.12
C ILE A 59 -2.90 -13.78 -0.19
N LEU A 60 -2.58 -12.50 -0.32
CA LEU A 60 -3.56 -11.41 -0.36
C LEU A 60 -3.81 -10.89 -1.77
N GLY A 61 -2.79 -10.92 -2.63
CA GLY A 61 -2.85 -10.44 -4.00
C GLY A 61 -1.90 -11.22 -4.88
N MET A 62 -2.17 -11.21 -6.19
CA MET A 62 -1.33 -11.86 -7.17
C MET A 62 -1.46 -11.19 -8.54
N THR A 63 -0.35 -11.09 -9.26
CA THR A 63 -0.36 -10.69 -10.67
C THR A 63 0.76 -11.36 -11.47
N SER A 64 0.65 -11.36 -12.79
CA SER A 64 1.69 -11.85 -13.70
C SER A 64 1.98 -10.85 -14.81
N PHE A 65 3.12 -10.99 -15.48
CA PHE A 65 3.47 -10.15 -16.63
C PHE A 65 3.15 -10.80 -17.99
N GLY A 66 2.52 -11.97 -17.97
CA GLY A 66 2.14 -12.72 -19.17
C GLY A 66 1.25 -13.90 -18.79
N GLU A 67 0.96 -14.74 -19.78
CA GLU A 67 0.06 -15.88 -19.59
C GLU A 67 0.61 -16.90 -18.60
N LEU A 68 -0.19 -17.21 -17.56
CA LEU A 68 0.17 -18.26 -16.62
C LEU A 68 -1.06 -18.83 -15.88
N GLY A 69 -1.14 -20.15 -15.80
CA GLY A 69 -2.08 -20.83 -14.91
C GLY A 69 -1.62 -20.79 -13.46
N VAL A 70 -2.48 -20.33 -12.57
CA VAL A 70 -2.25 -20.30 -11.11
C VAL A 70 -3.37 -21.04 -10.39
N GLN A 71 -3.02 -21.67 -9.27
CA GLN A 71 -4.00 -22.33 -8.42
C GLN A 71 -4.75 -21.28 -7.59
N VAL A 72 -6.06 -21.44 -7.50
CA VAL A 72 -7.01 -20.66 -6.70
C VAL A 72 -8.02 -21.62 -6.06
N PHE A 73 -8.89 -21.11 -5.20
CA PHE A 73 -9.90 -21.89 -4.51
C PHE A 73 -11.30 -21.34 -4.79
N GLU A 74 -12.24 -22.23 -5.02
CA GLU A 74 -13.66 -21.91 -5.07
C GLU A 74 -14.24 -21.72 -3.66
N ASN A 75 -15.47 -21.21 -3.54
CA ASN A 75 -16.11 -20.92 -2.24
C ASN A 75 -16.38 -22.17 -1.38
N ASN A 76 -16.28 -23.36 -1.96
CA ASN A 76 -16.39 -24.66 -1.30
C ASN A 76 -15.01 -25.25 -0.91
N ASP A 77 -13.94 -24.45 -1.01
CA ASP A 77 -12.54 -24.83 -0.82
C ASP A 77 -11.99 -25.85 -1.83
N ASP A 78 -12.70 -26.10 -2.95
CA ASP A 78 -12.18 -26.95 -4.03
C ASP A 78 -11.10 -26.20 -4.82
N GLU A 79 -10.04 -26.92 -5.19
CA GLU A 79 -8.95 -26.37 -6.00
C GLU A 79 -9.43 -26.10 -7.44
N ALA A 80 -9.15 -24.89 -7.92
CA ALA A 80 -9.39 -24.47 -9.29
C ALA A 80 -8.15 -23.82 -9.88
N PHE A 81 -8.16 -23.63 -11.21
CA PHE A 81 -7.10 -22.91 -11.92
C PHE A 81 -7.64 -21.64 -12.56
N PHE A 82 -6.96 -20.53 -12.33
CA PHE A 82 -7.17 -19.29 -13.03
C PHE A 82 -6.02 -19.06 -14.01
N PHE A 83 -6.33 -18.66 -15.25
CA PHE A 83 -5.31 -18.34 -16.24
C PHE A 83 -5.15 -16.82 -16.32
N LEU A 84 -4.09 -16.33 -15.68
CA LEU A 84 -3.69 -14.93 -15.80
C LEU A 84 -3.25 -14.63 -17.22
N ASP A 85 -3.59 -13.43 -17.72
CA ASP A 85 -3.30 -12.94 -19.07
C ASP A 85 -2.18 -11.89 -19.12
N GLY A 86 -1.56 -11.61 -17.98
CA GLY A 86 -0.59 -10.52 -17.81
C GLY A 86 -1.20 -9.14 -17.58
N LYS A 87 -2.53 -9.02 -17.53
CA LYS A 87 -3.28 -7.77 -17.26
C LYS A 87 -4.32 -7.90 -16.16
N THR A 88 -4.37 -9.06 -15.52
CA THR A 88 -5.28 -9.33 -14.40
C THR A 88 -4.53 -9.27 -13.07
N VAL A 89 -5.16 -8.62 -12.09
CA VAL A 89 -4.76 -8.62 -10.68
C VAL A 89 -5.79 -9.45 -9.92
N LEU A 90 -5.35 -10.56 -9.34
CA LEU A 90 -6.17 -11.33 -8.40
C LEU A 90 -6.00 -10.78 -6.99
N VAL A 91 -7.10 -10.70 -6.25
CA VAL A 91 -7.11 -10.26 -4.85
C VAL A 91 -7.92 -11.24 -4.02
N GLU A 92 -7.44 -11.52 -2.81
CA GLU A 92 -8.12 -12.37 -1.83
C GLU A 92 -9.54 -11.84 -1.58
N SER A 93 -10.53 -12.70 -1.81
CA SER A 93 -11.94 -12.32 -1.86
C SER A 93 -12.45 -11.83 -0.50
N ASP A 94 -11.92 -12.38 0.61
CA ASP A 94 -12.25 -11.95 1.98
C ASP A 94 -11.96 -10.46 2.23
N LEU A 95 -10.96 -9.91 1.54
CA LEU A 95 -10.63 -8.48 1.64
C LEU A 95 -11.75 -7.59 1.09
N ASN A 96 -12.61 -8.11 0.23
CA ASN A 96 -13.70 -7.35 -0.39
C ASN A 96 -14.95 -7.27 0.48
N TYR A 97 -15.18 -8.23 1.36
CA TYR A 97 -16.39 -8.32 2.16
C TYR A 97 -16.27 -7.66 3.55
N ASP A 98 -15.07 -7.61 4.13
CA ASP A 98 -14.86 -6.99 5.44
C ASP A 98 -14.42 -5.52 5.32
N ASN A 99 -15.30 -4.61 5.75
CA ASN A 99 -15.00 -3.17 5.81
C ASN A 99 -13.78 -2.84 6.70
N ASN A 100 -13.46 -3.67 7.70
CA ASN A 100 -12.26 -3.49 8.53
C ASN A 100 -10.97 -3.78 7.75
N LEU A 101 -11.06 -4.55 6.67
CA LEU A 101 -9.95 -4.92 5.79
C LEU A 101 -9.78 -3.97 4.61
N LYS A 102 -10.62 -2.93 4.48
CA LYS A 102 -10.55 -1.95 3.39
C LYS A 102 -9.14 -1.39 3.17
N GLY A 103 -8.45 -1.01 4.24
CA GLY A 103 -7.08 -0.50 4.15
C GLY A 103 -6.08 -1.53 3.62
N ARG A 104 -6.29 -2.80 3.96
CA ARG A 104 -5.48 -3.93 3.45
C ARG A 104 -5.80 -4.20 1.99
N LYS A 105 -7.08 -4.27 1.61
CA LYS A 105 -7.54 -4.39 0.21
C LYS A 105 -6.91 -3.32 -0.68
N ASN A 106 -7.04 -2.06 -0.27
CA ASN A 106 -6.54 -0.93 -1.03
C ASN A 106 -5.02 -0.97 -1.22
N PHE A 107 -4.29 -1.36 -0.18
CA PHE A 107 -2.84 -1.50 -0.27
C PHE A 107 -2.43 -2.66 -1.16
N THR A 108 -3.08 -3.82 -1.04
CA THR A 108 -2.85 -4.99 -1.90
C THR A 108 -3.05 -4.64 -3.38
N LEU A 109 -4.17 -4.01 -3.73
CA LEU A 109 -4.46 -3.57 -5.11
C LEU A 109 -3.36 -2.66 -5.65
N MET A 110 -2.94 -1.67 -4.87
CA MET A 110 -1.87 -0.75 -5.25
C MET A 110 -0.51 -1.42 -5.30
N HIS A 111 -0.25 -2.42 -4.47
CA HIS A 111 0.98 -3.21 -4.49
C HIS A 111 1.09 -4.00 -5.79
N GLU A 112 0.08 -4.80 -6.15
CA GLU A 112 0.09 -5.56 -7.40
C GLU A 112 0.10 -4.64 -8.63
N GLY A 113 -0.68 -3.55 -8.59
CA GLY A 113 -0.63 -2.50 -9.62
C GLY A 113 0.75 -1.86 -9.76
N SER A 114 1.52 -1.77 -8.67
CA SER A 114 2.89 -1.23 -8.70
C SER A 114 3.85 -2.17 -9.41
N HIS A 115 3.71 -3.50 -9.27
CA HIS A 115 4.48 -4.45 -10.09
C HIS A 115 4.20 -4.23 -11.58
N GLN A 116 2.93 -4.04 -11.96
CA GLN A 116 2.54 -3.76 -13.35
C GLN A 116 3.12 -2.44 -13.87
N ILE A 117 3.08 -1.37 -13.06
CA ILE A 117 3.70 -0.09 -13.40
C ILE A 117 5.21 -0.26 -13.65
N PHE A 118 5.91 -0.95 -12.76
CA PHE A 118 7.35 -1.15 -12.94
C PHE A 118 7.68 -2.02 -14.14
N LYS A 119 6.87 -3.04 -14.44
CA LYS A 119 7.04 -3.83 -15.65
C LYS A 119 6.82 -2.98 -16.90
N MET A 120 5.82 -2.10 -16.92
CA MET A 120 5.57 -1.17 -18.02
C MET A 120 6.72 -0.19 -18.23
N LEU A 121 7.29 0.37 -17.14
CA LEU A 121 8.37 1.36 -17.22
C LEU A 121 9.74 0.74 -17.49
N PHE A 122 9.97 -0.49 -17.02
CA PHE A 122 11.25 -1.18 -17.07
C PHE A 122 11.07 -2.63 -17.58
N PRO A 123 10.55 -2.83 -18.80
CA PRO A 123 10.15 -4.15 -19.31
C PRO A 123 11.30 -5.17 -19.35
N ASN A 124 12.52 -4.67 -19.55
CA ASN A 124 13.74 -5.46 -19.67
C ASN A 124 14.58 -5.50 -18.37
N ASP A 125 14.10 -4.97 -17.25
CA ASP A 125 14.84 -4.98 -15.97
C ASP A 125 14.04 -5.53 -14.80
N TYR A 126 12.71 -5.47 -14.85
CA TYR A 126 11.79 -5.86 -13.77
C TYR A 126 11.19 -7.26 -14.03
N GLY A 127 11.18 -8.11 -13.00
CA GLY A 127 10.70 -9.50 -13.10
C GLY A 127 11.60 -10.47 -13.87
N ILE A 128 12.93 -10.27 -13.86
CA ILE A 128 13.91 -11.07 -14.66
C ILE A 128 14.67 -12.11 -13.84
N THR A 129 14.67 -12.02 -12.51
CA THR A 129 15.40 -12.98 -11.68
C THR A 129 14.80 -14.39 -11.80
N GLU A 130 15.65 -15.39 -12.06
CA GLU A 130 15.34 -16.83 -12.27
C GLU A 130 14.55 -17.53 -11.12
N LYS A 131 14.17 -16.81 -10.06
CA LYS A 131 13.27 -17.31 -9.00
C LYS A 131 11.78 -17.03 -9.24
N SER A 132 11.43 -16.26 -10.26
CA SER A 132 10.06 -15.83 -10.50
C SER A 132 9.55 -16.43 -11.80
N ALA A 133 8.96 -17.62 -11.71
CA ALA A 133 8.10 -18.14 -12.77
C ALA A 133 6.86 -17.23 -12.87
N GLY A 134 6.99 -16.10 -13.57
CA GLY A 134 5.90 -15.25 -14.07
C GLY A 134 4.97 -14.56 -13.07
N VAL A 135 4.98 -14.89 -11.77
CA VAL A 135 3.98 -14.46 -10.79
C VAL A 135 4.59 -13.73 -9.61
N HIS A 136 3.97 -12.60 -9.27
CA HIS A 136 4.17 -11.86 -8.04
C HIS A 136 2.96 -12.07 -7.16
N TYR A 137 3.18 -12.21 -5.86
CA TYR A 137 2.10 -12.30 -4.90
C TYR A 137 2.44 -11.52 -3.63
N TYR A 138 1.50 -10.73 -3.15
CA TYR A 138 1.60 -10.09 -1.85
C TYR A 138 1.11 -11.02 -0.74
N LYS A 139 1.94 -11.24 0.28
CA LYS A 139 1.59 -12.08 1.44
C LYS A 139 1.18 -11.26 2.65
N ALA A 140 0.30 -11.83 3.46
CA ALA A 140 -0.03 -11.33 4.79
C ALA A 140 1.18 -11.49 5.73
N THR A 141 2.14 -10.56 5.68
CA THR A 141 3.28 -10.59 6.60
C THR A 141 2.84 -10.11 7.98
N ALA A 142 3.18 -10.87 9.03
CA ALA A 142 3.22 -10.34 10.39
C ALA A 142 4.29 -9.23 10.43
N ASP A 143 3.85 -8.00 10.62
CA ASP A 143 4.66 -6.78 10.80
C ASP A 143 6.02 -7.06 11.45
N THR A 144 7.08 -7.08 10.64
CA THR A 144 8.46 -7.10 11.15
C THR A 144 9.28 -6.00 10.47
N GLU A 145 8.75 -4.77 10.51
CA GLU A 145 9.50 -3.54 10.20
C GLU A 145 10.48 -3.14 11.32
N LYS A 146 11.29 -4.08 11.83
CA LYS A 146 12.48 -3.74 12.64
C LYS A 146 13.70 -3.79 11.74
N ARG A 147 14.18 -2.62 11.29
CA ARG A 147 15.51 -2.36 10.68
C ARG A 147 16.13 -3.56 9.93
N ARG A 148 15.39 -4.17 9.00
CA ARG A 148 15.95 -5.24 8.16
C ARG A 148 16.64 -4.63 6.95
N ILE A 149 17.80 -5.21 6.62
CA ILE A 149 18.44 -5.06 5.32
C ILE A 149 17.37 -5.37 4.25
N ILE A 150 17.22 -4.50 3.24
CA ILE A 150 16.30 -4.77 2.13
C ILE A 150 16.87 -5.97 1.37
N THR A 151 16.27 -7.13 1.58
CA THR A 151 16.67 -8.38 0.93
C THR A 151 15.97 -8.58 -0.41
N ASP A 152 14.74 -8.05 -0.51
CA ASP A 152 13.95 -8.06 -1.74
C ASP A 152 13.68 -6.62 -2.19
N TRP A 153 14.43 -6.21 -3.22
CA TRP A 153 14.32 -4.86 -3.77
C TRP A 153 13.05 -4.70 -4.60
N GLU A 154 12.51 -5.79 -5.15
CA GLU A 154 11.31 -5.74 -5.98
C GLU A 154 10.08 -5.42 -5.15
N GLU A 155 9.87 -6.25 -4.13
CA GLU A 155 8.79 -6.11 -3.16
C GLU A 155 8.88 -4.78 -2.42
N TRP A 156 10.10 -4.34 -2.08
CA TRP A 156 10.30 -3.05 -1.45
C TRP A 156 9.89 -1.89 -2.36
N GLN A 157 10.23 -1.95 -3.66
CA GLN A 157 9.81 -0.94 -4.64
C GLN A 157 8.31 -0.93 -4.82
N ALA A 158 7.68 -2.10 -4.99
CA ALA A 158 6.24 -2.22 -5.13
C ALA A 158 5.51 -1.65 -3.91
N ASN A 159 5.91 -2.02 -2.69
CA ASN A 159 5.38 -1.46 -1.45
C ASN A 159 5.55 0.06 -1.37
N THR A 160 6.72 0.58 -1.77
CA THR A 160 7.01 2.01 -1.71
C THR A 160 6.17 2.80 -2.72
N LEU A 161 6.03 2.30 -3.95
CA LEU A 161 5.20 2.93 -4.97
C LEU A 161 3.72 2.86 -4.61
N ALA A 162 3.25 1.72 -4.10
CA ALA A 162 1.88 1.52 -3.65
C ALA A 162 1.49 2.54 -2.58
N ALA A 163 2.33 2.71 -1.55
CA ALA A 163 2.11 3.73 -0.53
C ALA A 163 2.10 5.15 -1.10
N ALA A 164 2.99 5.45 -2.05
CA ALA A 164 3.11 6.77 -2.64
C ALA A 164 1.93 7.15 -3.54
N ILE A 165 1.38 6.19 -4.30
CA ILE A 165 0.17 6.37 -5.12
C ILE A 165 -1.07 6.42 -4.23
N LEU A 166 -1.22 5.49 -3.28
CA LEU A 166 -2.42 5.40 -2.42
C LEU A 166 -2.57 6.63 -1.52
N LEU A 167 -1.45 7.14 -1.01
CA LEU A 167 -1.39 8.21 -0.03
C LEU A 167 -0.46 9.35 -0.53
N PRO A 168 -0.87 10.08 -1.58
CA PRO A 168 -0.09 11.20 -2.09
C PRO A 168 -0.15 12.36 -1.10
N ARG A 169 0.96 13.10 -1.00
CA ARG A 169 1.13 14.20 -0.02
C ARG A 169 -0.04 15.18 -0.04
N CYS A 170 -0.49 15.58 -1.22
CA CYS A 170 -1.58 16.56 -1.38
C CYS A 170 -2.91 16.09 -0.77
N LEU A 171 -3.24 14.80 -0.82
CA LEU A 171 -4.48 14.27 -0.24
C LEU A 171 -4.34 14.07 1.27
N ILE A 172 -3.15 13.69 1.76
CA ILE A 172 -2.88 13.65 3.19
C ILE A 172 -3.01 15.06 3.79
N GLU A 173 -2.33 16.06 3.24
CA GLU A 173 -2.35 17.44 3.74
C GLU A 173 -3.78 18.02 3.72
N LYS A 174 -4.53 17.78 2.64
CA LYS A 174 -5.94 18.16 2.56
C LYS A 174 -6.79 17.47 3.62
N GLY A 175 -6.56 16.18 3.86
CA GLY A 175 -7.21 15.45 4.95
C GLY A 175 -6.81 16.01 6.33
N MET A 176 -5.53 16.26 6.58
CA MET A 176 -5.06 16.85 7.83
C MET A 176 -5.73 18.18 8.12
N PHE A 177 -5.91 19.03 7.11
CA PHE A 177 -6.68 20.26 7.22
C PHE A 177 -8.15 20.00 7.63
N LEU A 178 -8.85 19.09 6.93
CA LEU A 178 -10.25 18.76 7.22
C LEU A 178 -10.47 18.18 8.62
N PHE A 179 -9.53 17.37 9.09
CA PHE A 179 -9.58 16.75 10.42
C PHE A 179 -8.91 17.59 11.51
N GLY A 180 -8.45 18.82 11.22
CA GLY A 180 -7.87 19.72 12.22
C GLY A 180 -6.62 19.16 12.89
N LEU A 181 -5.72 18.57 12.12
CA LEU A 181 -4.44 17.99 12.57
C LEU A 181 -3.24 18.95 12.43
N GLY A 182 -3.46 20.14 11.86
CA GLY A 182 -2.41 21.12 11.56
C GLY A 182 -1.53 20.67 10.38
N ASP A 183 -0.37 21.30 10.23
CA ASP A 183 0.58 20.96 9.15
C ASP A 183 1.49 19.78 9.50
N LYS A 184 1.62 19.46 10.79
CA LYS A 184 2.50 18.41 11.30
C LYS A 184 2.02 17.86 12.63
N ILE A 185 2.08 16.54 12.78
CA ILE A 185 1.79 15.83 14.01
C ILE A 185 3.09 15.53 14.73
N GLU A 186 3.28 16.09 15.93
CA GLU A 186 4.49 15.86 16.71
C GLU A 186 4.51 14.46 17.35
N CYS A 187 3.37 13.99 17.85
CA CYS A 187 3.27 12.68 18.49
C CYS A 187 1.88 12.05 18.32
N LEU A 188 1.84 10.77 17.92
CA LEU A 188 0.64 9.93 18.00
C LEU A 188 0.72 9.00 19.20
N ASN A 189 -0.22 9.13 20.12
CA ASN A 189 -0.37 8.24 21.26
C ASN A 189 -1.83 8.18 21.71
N LYS A 190 -2.41 6.98 21.79
CA LYS A 190 -3.81 6.80 22.18
C LYS A 190 -4.12 7.11 23.64
N ILE A 191 -3.10 7.12 24.52
CA ILE A 191 -3.25 7.39 25.95
C ILE A 191 -2.94 8.86 26.27
N TYR A 192 -1.79 9.37 25.81
CA TYR A 192 -1.31 10.70 26.17
C TYR A 192 -1.79 11.82 25.24
N TYR A 193 -2.17 11.49 23.99
CA TYR A 193 -2.68 12.44 23.00
C TYR A 193 -3.96 11.93 22.33
N PRO A 194 -5.00 11.56 23.10
CA PRO A 194 -6.17 10.85 22.59
C PRO A 194 -6.93 11.63 21.50
N ALA A 195 -7.12 12.94 21.68
CA ALA A 195 -7.84 13.76 20.69
C ALA A 195 -7.12 13.84 19.32
N VAL A 196 -5.78 13.87 19.31
CA VAL A 196 -4.99 13.84 18.07
C VAL A 196 -5.05 12.44 17.46
N TYR A 197 -4.93 11.41 18.30
CA TYR A 197 -5.00 10.01 17.87
C TYR A 197 -6.36 9.67 17.24
N GLU A 198 -7.48 10.13 17.81
CA GLU A 198 -8.82 9.91 17.27
C GLU A 198 -9.01 10.58 15.91
N ARG A 199 -8.61 11.85 15.76
CA ARG A 199 -8.65 12.55 14.47
C ARG A 199 -7.76 11.88 13.43
N TYR A 200 -6.59 11.40 13.85
CA TYR A 200 -5.70 10.64 13.00
C TYR A 200 -6.30 9.30 12.55
N ALA A 201 -6.95 8.57 13.46
CA ALA A 201 -7.65 7.33 13.13
C ALA A 201 -8.78 7.58 12.13
N ALA A 202 -9.57 8.65 12.33
CA ALA A 202 -10.59 9.06 11.40
C ALA A 202 -10.02 9.44 10.02
N LEU A 203 -8.85 10.10 9.99
CA LEU A 203 -8.13 10.41 8.76
C LEU A 203 -7.68 9.13 8.03
N SER A 204 -7.14 8.12 8.74
CA SER A 204 -6.73 6.87 8.08
C SER A 204 -7.91 6.14 7.46
N ASP A 205 -9.04 6.10 8.16
CA ASP A 205 -10.27 5.46 7.68
C ASP A 205 -10.85 6.23 6.48
N PHE A 206 -10.82 7.57 6.55
CA PHE A 206 -11.24 8.46 5.47
C PHE A 206 -10.43 8.25 4.19
N LEU A 207 -9.10 8.20 4.31
CA LEU A 207 -8.18 7.92 3.20
C LEU A 207 -8.22 6.45 2.74
N GLY A 208 -8.88 5.56 3.50
CA GLY A 208 -9.02 4.16 3.15
C GLY A 208 -7.73 3.36 3.30
N CYS A 209 -6.98 3.61 4.37
CA CYS A 209 -5.72 2.94 4.69
C CYS A 209 -5.64 2.55 6.17
N SER A 210 -4.69 1.69 6.54
CA SER A 210 -4.47 1.38 7.95
C SER A 210 -3.77 2.53 8.67
N LYS A 211 -4.02 2.67 9.98
CA LYS A 211 -3.30 3.62 10.85
C LYS A 211 -1.77 3.47 10.74
N LYS A 212 -1.27 2.25 10.56
CA LYS A 212 0.16 1.99 10.45
C LYS A 212 0.72 2.43 9.10
N ALA A 213 0.04 2.12 8.01
CA ALA A 213 0.42 2.55 6.66
C ALA A 213 0.47 4.08 6.55
N LEU A 214 -0.54 4.77 7.09
CA LEU A 214 -0.54 6.23 7.14
C LEU A 214 0.62 6.79 7.96
N ALA A 215 0.97 6.17 9.09
CA ALA A 215 2.04 6.67 9.96
C ALA A 215 3.41 6.55 9.28
N ILE A 216 3.65 5.40 8.64
CA ILE A 216 4.86 5.16 7.84
C ILE A 216 4.98 6.21 6.74
N ARG A 217 3.90 6.44 5.99
CA ARG A 217 3.89 7.40 4.89
C ARG A 217 4.08 8.85 5.38
N MET A 218 3.36 9.25 6.42
CA MET A 218 3.48 10.60 6.99
C MET A 218 4.88 10.88 7.56
N LYS A 219 5.52 9.88 8.19
CA LYS A 219 6.93 10.00 8.61
C LYS A 219 7.87 10.22 7.43
N GLN A 220 7.69 9.46 6.34
CA GLN A 220 8.49 9.64 5.12
C GLN A 220 8.33 11.04 4.52
N LEU A 221 7.13 11.62 4.59
CA LEU A 221 6.84 12.96 4.09
C LEU A 221 7.19 14.10 5.06
N GLY A 222 7.62 13.79 6.29
CA GLY A 222 7.91 14.76 7.35
C GLY A 222 6.67 15.35 8.04
N LEU A 223 5.48 14.77 7.82
CA LEU A 223 4.19 15.20 8.39
C LEU A 223 3.92 14.61 9.78
N LEU A 224 4.66 13.58 10.18
CA LEU A 224 4.57 12.92 11.48
C LEU A 224 5.97 12.73 12.05
N HIS A 225 6.21 13.18 13.29
CA HIS A 225 7.51 13.03 13.94
C HIS A 225 7.66 11.70 14.69
N LYS A 226 6.79 11.42 15.67
CA LYS A 226 6.81 10.18 16.46
C LYS A 226 5.44 9.54 16.54
N ASP A 227 5.40 8.21 16.59
CA ASP A 227 4.18 7.46 16.91
C ASP A 227 4.49 6.33 17.90
N TYR A 228 3.46 5.98 18.64
CA TYR A 228 3.44 4.91 19.63
C TYR A 228 2.21 4.02 19.38
N LEU A 229 2.00 3.64 18.10
CA LEU A 229 0.85 2.83 17.69
C LEU A 229 0.94 1.40 18.23
N ASP A 230 2.13 0.79 18.19
CA ASP A 230 2.35 -0.60 18.63
C ASP A 230 2.26 -0.72 20.17
N ASN A 231 2.93 0.19 20.90
CA ASN A 231 2.86 0.26 22.36
C ASN A 231 2.75 1.72 22.84
N PRO A 232 1.60 2.16 23.39
CA PRO A 232 1.44 3.54 23.85
C PRO A 232 2.30 3.88 25.07
N PHE A 233 2.74 2.90 25.86
CA PHE A 233 3.51 3.14 27.07
C PHE A 233 5.01 3.43 26.81
N ASP A 234 5.50 3.12 25.61
CA ASP A 234 6.89 3.43 25.21
C ASP A 234 7.18 4.94 25.20
N TYR A 235 6.15 5.78 25.24
CA TYR A 235 6.30 7.23 25.40
C TYR A 235 7.02 7.62 26.70
N LEU A 236 6.80 6.85 27.78
CA LEU A 236 7.44 7.09 29.08
C LEU A 236 8.78 6.36 29.23
N ALA A 237 9.23 5.61 28.23
CA ALA A 237 10.51 4.93 28.28
C ALA A 237 11.66 5.96 28.22
N VAL A 238 12.11 6.40 29.40
CA VAL A 238 13.36 7.15 29.56
C VAL A 238 14.50 6.16 29.37
N TYR A 239 15.10 6.16 28.18
CA TYR A 239 16.39 5.50 28.01
C TYR A 239 17.42 6.33 28.78
N PRO A 240 18.17 5.74 29.74
CA PRO A 240 19.27 6.45 30.35
C PRO A 240 20.25 6.85 29.23
N GLU A 241 20.57 8.14 29.15
CA GLU A 241 21.64 8.62 28.29
C GLU A 241 22.91 7.85 28.67
N VAL A 242 23.35 6.96 27.78
CA VAL A 242 24.68 6.35 27.92
C VAL A 242 25.67 7.45 27.61
N TYR A 243 26.07 8.21 28.63
CA TYR A 243 27.22 9.08 28.56
C TYR A 243 28.41 8.20 28.18
N LYS A 244 28.88 8.33 26.94
CA LYS A 244 30.19 7.81 26.55
C LYS A 244 31.22 8.67 27.27
N ILE A 245 31.84 8.09 28.29
CA ILE A 245 33.10 8.58 28.88
C ILE A 245 34.22 8.33 27.86
#